data_AF-M6GCG7-F1
#
_entry.id   AF-M6GCG7-F1
#
_cell.length_a   1.000
_cell.length_b   1.000
_cell.length_c   1.000
_cell.angle_alpha   90.00
_cell.angle_beta   90.00
_cell.angle_gamma   90.00
#
_symmetry.space_group_name_H-M   'P 1'
#
loop_
_entity.id
_entity.type
_entity.pdbx_description
1 polymer ?
#
loop_
_entity_poly.entity_id
_entity_poly.type
_entity_poly.pdbx_seq_one_letter_code
_entity_poly.pdbx_strand_id
1 'polypeptide(L)' 'MEDELGKNTILEYYINSVYWGRGMNGLNQASKYYFKKKPTNLKTNQFKALIQILKKPDAYTREEVVLLSKNL' A
#
# COMPACT_ATOMS: atom_id res chain seq x y z
N MET A 1 12.88 3.28 -23.34
CA MET A 1 12.89 4.23 -22.21
C MET A 1 11.53 4.89 -22.03
N GLU A 2 10.91 5.40 -23.10
CA GLU A 2 9.56 6.03 -23.03
C GLU A 2 8.44 5.08 -22.57
N ASP A 3 8.41 3.83 -23.04
CA ASP A 3 7.40 2.85 -22.61
C ASP A 3 7.46 2.48 -21.12
N GLU A 4 8.66 2.45 -20.53
CA GLU A 4 8.84 2.15 -19.11
C GLU A 4 8.48 3.33 -18.21
N LEU A 5 8.80 4.55 -18.65
CA LEU A 5 8.38 5.78 -17.98
C LEU A 5 6.84 5.83 -17.89
N GLY A 6 6.14 5.49 -18.98
CA GLY A 6 4.68 5.42 -18.97
C GLY A 6 4.12 4.38 -17.98
N LYS A 7 4.69 3.17 -17.93
CA LYS A 7 4.24 2.13 -16.98
C LYS A 7 4.45 2.53 -15.52
N ASN A 8 5.57 3.16 -15.21
CA ASN A 8 5.85 3.65 -13.85
C ASN A 8 4.86 4.75 -13.44
N THR A 9 4.57 5.69 -14.34
CA THR A 9 3.58 6.75 -14.07
C THR A 9 2.17 6.17 -13.87
N ILE A 10 1.75 5.20 -14.69
CA ILE A 10 0.46 4.52 -14.54
C ILE A 10 0.38 3.81 -13.18
N LEU A 11 1.45 3.09 -12.81
CA LEU A 11 1.51 2.40 -11.52
C LEU A 11 1.47 3.38 -10.35
N GLU A 12 2.23 4.48 -10.42
CA GLU A 12 2.24 5.52 -9.40
C GLU A 12 0.86 6.16 -9.23
N TYR A 13 0.19 6.48 -10.32
CA TYR A 13 -1.18 7.00 -10.28
C TYR A 13 -2.13 5.98 -9.66
N TYR A 14 -2.06 4.72 -10.08
CA TYR A 14 -2.90 3.64 -9.56
C TYR A 14 -2.75 3.47 -8.04
N ILE A 15 -1.53 3.27 -7.54
CA ILE A 15 -1.30 3.00 -6.10
C ILE A 15 -1.66 4.22 -5.23
N ASN A 16 -1.61 5.44 -5.78
CA ASN A 16 -2.02 6.65 -5.08
C ASN A 16 -3.52 6.98 -5.21
N SER A 17 -4.28 6.25 -6.04
CA SER A 17 -5.71 6.50 -6.26
C SER A 17 -6.62 5.43 -5.63
N VAL A 18 -6.14 4.19 -5.51
CA VAL A 18 -6.95 3.08 -4.98
C VAL A 18 -7.28 3.20 -3.49
N TYR A 19 -8.39 2.59 -3.10
CA TYR A 19 -8.81 2.45 -1.71
C TYR A 19 -8.09 1.31 -1.01
N TRP A 20 -7.43 1.61 0.11
CA TRP A 20 -6.63 0.66 0.90
C TRP A 20 -7.33 0.19 2.17
N GLY A 21 -8.57 0.60 2.43
CA GLY A 21 -9.32 0.25 3.64
C GLY A 21 -9.32 1.37 4.68
N ARG A 22 -10.29 1.31 5.59
CA ARG A 22 -10.39 2.23 6.75
C ARG A 22 -10.39 3.71 6.37
N GLY A 23 -11.01 4.05 5.24
CA GLY A 23 -11.06 5.43 4.72
C GLY A 23 -9.77 5.92 4.04
N MET A 24 -8.75 5.07 3.89
CA MET A 24 -7.48 5.47 3.32
C MET A 24 -7.48 5.32 1.80
N ASN A 25 -7.50 6.45 1.08
CA ASN A 25 -7.31 6.49 -0.37
C ASN A 25 -5.86 6.85 -0.70
N GLY A 26 -5.21 6.03 -1.50
CA GLY A 26 -3.82 6.22 -1.91
C GLY A 26 -2.77 5.74 -0.92
N LEU A 27 -1.63 5.31 -1.48
CA LEU A 27 -0.52 4.68 -0.76
C LEU A 27 0.06 5.58 0.34
N ASN A 28 0.09 6.90 0.14
CA ASN A 28 0.60 7.83 1.16
C ASN A 28 -0.23 7.80 2.45
N GLN A 29 -1.56 7.79 2.34
CA GLN A 29 -2.45 7.71 3.50
C GLN A 29 -2.36 6.34 4.16
N ALA A 30 -2.39 5.27 3.35
CA ALA A 30 -2.27 3.89 3.83
C ALA A 30 -0.95 3.65 4.59
N SER A 31 0.19 4.09 4.05
CA SER A 31 1.51 3.90 4.66
C SER A 31 1.59 4.56 6.05
N LYS A 32 1.02 5.76 6.19
CA LYS A 32 0.97 6.48 7.46
C LYS A 32 0.03 5.80 8.44
N TYR A 33 -1.14 5.36 7.98
CA TYR A 33 -2.13 4.70 8.82
C TYR A 33 -1.61 3.35 9.36
N TYR A 34 -1.22 2.43 8.47
CA TYR A 34 -0.83 1.08 8.86
C TYR A 34 0.54 1.03 9.54
N PHE A 35 1.51 1.83 9.09
CA PHE A 35 2.91 1.69 9.53
C PHE A 35 3.55 2.95 10.09
N LYS A 36 2.83 4.09 10.17
CA LYS A 36 3.37 5.38 10.61
C LYS A 36 4.62 5.81 9.82
N LYS A 37 4.62 5.52 8.52
CA LYS A 37 5.76 5.75 7.62
C LYS A 37 5.34 6.47 6.34
N LYS A 38 6.27 7.20 5.75
CA LYS A 38 6.17 7.61 4.34
C LYS A 38 6.28 6.36 3.45
N PRO A 39 5.63 6.32 2.26
CA PRO A 39 5.75 5.20 1.33
C PRO A 39 7.21 4.80 1.04
N THR A 40 8.08 5.79 0.84
CA THR A 40 9.52 5.60 0.58
C THR A 40 10.29 4.97 1.74
N ASN A 41 9.72 4.91 2.94
CA ASN A 41 10.34 4.35 4.15
C ASN A 41 9.73 3.00 4.55
N LEU A 42 8.79 2.47 3.76
CA LEU A 42 8.25 1.14 3.97
C LEU A 42 9.32 0.09 3.73
N LYS A 43 9.37 -0.91 4.60
CA LYS A 43 10.12 -2.14 4.31
C LYS A 43 9.36 -2.96 3.28
N THR A 44 10.06 -3.80 2.52
CA THR A 44 9.47 -4.65 1.48
C THR A 44 8.28 -5.48 1.98
N ASN A 45 8.39 -6.08 3.17
CA ASN A 45 7.32 -6.85 3.79
C ASN A 45 6.08 -6.00 4.17
N GLN A 46 6.28 -4.75 4.57
CA GLN A 46 5.18 -3.80 4.84
C GLN A 46 4.46 -3.42 3.54
N PHE A 47 5.21 -3.19 2.46
CA PHE A 47 4.63 -2.94 1.16
C PHE A 47 3.86 -4.18 0.63
N LYS A 48 4.43 -5.38 0.74
CA LYS A 48 3.74 -6.64 0.40
C LYS A 48 2.43 -6.80 1.17
N ALA A 49 2.41 -6.50 2.46
CA ALA A 49 1.19 -6.57 3.27
C ALA A 49 0.09 -5.64 2.75
N LEU A 50 0.42 -4.40 2.37
CA LEU A 50 -0.54 -3.48 1.74
C LEU A 50 -1.08 -4.06 0.43
N ILE A 51 -0.20 -4.55 -0.45
CA ILE A 51 -0.62 -5.13 -1.74
C ILE A 51 -1.56 -6.32 -1.55
N GLN A 52 -1.33 -7.16 -0.53
CA GLN A 52 -2.19 -8.32 -0.27
C GLN A 52 -3.61 -7.91 0.15
N ILE A 53 -3.76 -6.87 0.97
CA ILE A 53 -5.09 -6.42 1.41
C ILE A 53 -5.87 -5.69 0.31
N LEU A 54 -5.22 -5.22 -0.74
CA LEU A 54 -5.84 -4.42 -1.80
C LEU A 54 -7.03 -5.14 -2.48
N LYS A 55 -7.04 -6.48 -2.48
CA LYS A 55 -8.16 -7.28 -3.02
C LYS A 55 -9.42 -7.21 -2.16
N LYS A 56 -9.30 -7.00 -0.85
CA LYS A 56 -10.39 -6.95 0.13
C LYS A 56 -10.05 -5.95 1.25
N PRO A 57 -9.98 -4.64 0.95
CA PRO A 57 -9.41 -3.64 1.85
C PRO A 57 -10.13 -3.52 3.20
N ASP A 58 -11.44 -3.75 3.23
CA ASP A 58 -12.24 -3.69 4.46
C ASP A 58 -12.26 -4.99 5.28
N ALA A 59 -11.69 -6.07 4.73
CA ALA A 59 -11.61 -7.36 5.44
C ALA A 59 -10.52 -7.40 6.51
N TYR A 60 -9.63 -6.39 6.54
CA TYR A 60 -8.50 -6.35 7.47
C TYR A 60 -8.58 -5.14 8.40
N THR A 61 -8.28 -5.37 9.67
CA THR A 61 -7.98 -4.35 10.66
C THR A 61 -6.55 -3.83 10.48
N ARG A 62 -6.22 -2.74 11.17
CA ARG A 62 -4.86 -2.21 11.16
C ARG A 62 -3.86 -3.19 11.77
N GLU A 63 -4.26 -3.84 12.85
CA GLU A 63 -3.44 -4.77 13.63
C GLU A 63 -3.13 -6.03 12.81
N GLU A 64 -4.11 -6.57 12.08
CA GLU A 64 -3.92 -7.71 11.18
C GLU A 64 -2.96 -7.39 10.05
N VAL A 65 -3.02 -6.19 9.46
CA VAL A 65 -2.06 -5.75 8.42
C VAL A 65 -0.64 -5.65 8.97
N VAL A 66 -0.50 -5.12 10.18
CA VAL A 66 0.80 -5.05 10.86
C VAL A 66 1.33 -6.45 11.16
N LEU A 67 0.47 -7.37 11.62
CA LEU A 67 0.84 -8.75 11.87
C LEU A 67 1.24 -9.48 10.58
N LEU A 68 0.47 -9.32 9.52
CA LEU A 68 0.74 -9.87 8.19
C LEU A 68 2.15 -9.49 7.72
N SER A 69 2.54 -8.21 7.89
CA SER A 69 3.87 -7.75 7.50
C SER A 69 5.02 -8.47 8.23
N LYS A 70 4.79 -9.04 9.41
CA LYS A 70 5.84 -9.77 10.15
C LYS A 70 6.09 -11.17 9.61
N ASN A 71 5.15 -11.71 8.83
CA ASN A 71 5.18 -13.07 8.29
C ASN A 71 5.57 -13.12 6.79
N LEU A 72 5.95 -11.98 6.20
CA LEU A 72 6.23 -11.78 4.76
C LEU A 72 7.67 -11.35 4.45
#